data_AF-M5B2J2-F1
#
_entry.id   AF-M5B2J2-F1
#
_cell.length_a   1.000
_cell.length_b   1.000
_cell.length_c   1.000
_cell.angle_alpha   90.00
_cell.angle_beta   90.00
_cell.angle_gamma   90.00
#
_symmetry.space_group_name_H-M   'P 1'
#
loop_
_entity.id
_entity.type
_entity.pdbx_description
1 polymer ?
#
loop_
_entity_poly.entity_id
_entity_poly.type
_entity_poly.pdbx_seq_one_letter_code
_entity_poly.pdbx_strand_id
1 'polypeptide(L)'
;MLARAFDRPAFRTPFQQESNLPAFLQAVEDTIRVLSTGIWQTREGVEIHRLPSLHHIRDPSVRSALEATVRELDHLRRRYKTLLSTGAIRPCGCGDPSCPTFMLTDAAAREMDRARDRVLTAFRKPYPSFSVTLE
;
A
#
# COMPACT_ATOMS: atom_id res chain seq x y z
N MET A 1 12.91 -10.24 5.81
CA MET A 1 12.98 -10.32 4.33
C MET A 1 11.73 -9.76 3.66
N LEU A 2 10.51 -10.27 3.88
CA LEU A 2 9.27 -9.73 3.27
C LEU A 2 8.79 -8.37 3.81
N ALA A 3 9.10 -8.08 5.08
CA ALA A 3 8.83 -6.80 5.74
C ALA A 3 9.29 -5.55 4.97
N ARG A 4 10.36 -5.67 4.16
CA ARG A 4 10.92 -4.54 3.40
C ARG A 4 9.96 -4.02 2.32
N ALA A 5 9.01 -4.84 1.87
CA ALA A 5 7.95 -4.41 0.94
C ALA A 5 7.01 -3.35 1.55
N PHE A 6 6.99 -3.24 2.89
CA PHE A 6 6.21 -2.28 3.66
C PHE A 6 7.05 -1.15 4.26
N ASP A 7 8.37 -1.13 4.00
CA ASP A 7 9.30 -0.08 4.47
C ASP A 7 9.19 1.18 3.59
N ARG A 8 7.99 1.78 3.57
CA ARG A 8 7.64 2.89 2.68
C ARG A 8 6.68 3.87 3.39
N PRO A 9 6.74 5.18 3.10
CA PRO A 9 5.86 6.18 3.72
C PRO A 9 4.37 5.84 3.64
N ALA A 10 3.95 5.23 2.51
CA ALA A 10 2.57 4.82 2.26
C ALA A 10 1.96 3.88 3.33
N PHE A 11 2.79 3.24 4.16
CA PHE A 11 2.38 2.33 5.24
C PHE A 11 2.71 2.83 6.64
N ARG A 12 3.28 4.04 6.78
CA ARG A 12 3.70 4.63 8.08
C ARG A 12 3.03 5.96 8.37
N THR A 13 2.78 6.74 7.34
CA THR A 13 2.23 8.10 7.45
C THR A 13 0.70 8.06 7.38
N PRO A 14 -0.03 8.64 8.34
CA PRO A 14 -1.48 8.80 8.27
C PRO A 14 -1.92 9.37 6.93
N PHE A 15 -3.05 8.93 6.40
CA PHE A 15 -3.43 9.30 5.03
C PHE A 15 -3.66 10.82 4.87
N GLN A 16 -4.06 11.52 5.94
CA GLN A 16 -4.16 12.99 5.97
C GLN A 16 -2.80 13.70 5.82
N GLN A 17 -1.71 13.05 6.21
CA GLN A 17 -0.35 13.60 6.16
C GLN A 17 0.42 13.14 4.91
N GLU A 18 -0.21 12.36 4.03
CA GLU A 18 0.40 11.92 2.79
C GLU A 18 0.57 13.10 1.83
N SER A 19 1.83 13.45 1.53
CA SER A 19 2.18 14.63 0.73
C SER A 19 2.11 14.38 -0.77
N ASN A 20 2.04 13.13 -1.22
CA ASN A 20 2.00 12.77 -2.62
C ASN A 20 1.13 11.53 -2.87
N LEU A 21 -0.16 11.74 -3.17
CA LEU A 21 -1.09 10.63 -3.40
C LEU A 21 -0.76 9.75 -4.63
N PRO A 22 -0.21 10.27 -5.74
CA PRO A 22 0.32 9.44 -6.82
C PRO A 22 1.43 8.49 -6.34
N ALA A 23 2.37 8.98 -5.53
CA ALA A 23 3.43 8.16 -4.96
C ALA A 23 2.87 7.11 -3.99
N PHE A 24 1.84 7.45 -3.21
CA PHE A 24 1.12 6.49 -2.37
C PHE A 24 0.53 5.34 -3.19
N LEU A 25 -0.24 5.64 -4.26
CA LEU A 25 -0.85 4.62 -5.10
C LEU A 25 0.21 3.72 -5.74
N GLN A 26 1.29 4.32 -6.26
CA GLN A 26 2.40 3.58 -6.84
C GLN A 26 3.04 2.64 -5.81
N ALA A 27 3.25 3.11 -4.58
CA ALA A 27 3.81 2.30 -3.51
C ALA A 27 2.94 1.08 -3.20
N VAL A 28 1.61 1.22 -3.18
CA VAL A 28 0.65 0.12 -2.99
C VAL A 28 0.73 -0.88 -4.15
N GLU A 29 0.72 -0.41 -5.39
CA GLU A 29 0.78 -1.27 -6.59
C GLU A 29 2.11 -2.04 -6.68
N ASP A 30 3.21 -1.40 -6.34
CA ASP A 30 4.52 -2.03 -6.27
C ASP A 30 4.58 -3.10 -5.17
N THR A 31 4.01 -2.84 -3.99
CA THR A 31 3.96 -3.84 -2.90
C THR A 31 3.12 -5.05 -3.31
N ILE A 32 1.99 -4.86 -4.01
CA ILE A 32 1.20 -5.98 -4.59
C ILE A 32 2.07 -6.81 -5.54
N ARG A 33 2.81 -6.15 -6.44
CA ARG A 33 3.70 -6.83 -7.39
C ARG A 33 4.75 -7.65 -6.64
N VAL A 34 5.44 -7.04 -5.68
CA VAL A 34 6.49 -7.69 -4.88
C VAL A 34 5.96 -8.93 -4.17
N LEU A 35 4.81 -8.83 -3.49
CA LEU A 35 4.24 -9.97 -2.77
C LEU A 35 3.78 -11.08 -3.72
N SER A 36 3.26 -10.73 -4.90
CA SER A 36 2.73 -11.70 -5.86
C SER A 36 3.84 -12.43 -6.62
N THR A 37 4.85 -11.69 -7.10
CA THR A 37 5.90 -12.23 -7.98
C THR A 37 7.19 -12.57 -7.25
N GLY A 38 7.39 -12.02 -6.04
CA GLY A 38 8.66 -12.06 -5.32
C GLY A 38 9.71 -11.10 -5.91
N ILE A 39 9.42 -10.37 -6.99
CA ILE A 39 10.39 -9.50 -7.65
C ILE A 39 10.25 -8.08 -7.09
N TRP A 40 11.30 -7.57 -6.46
CA TRP A 40 11.39 -6.18 -6.06
C TRP A 40 12.23 -5.40 -7.06
N GLN A 41 11.60 -4.43 -7.73
CA GLN A 41 12.24 -3.57 -8.72
C GLN A 41 12.22 -2.08 -8.29
N THR A 42 13.15 -1.31 -8.84
CA THR A 42 13.09 0.17 -8.87
C THR A 42 11.94 0.62 -9.77
N ARG A 43 11.63 1.93 -9.75
CA ARG A 43 10.64 2.52 -10.68
C ARG A 43 11.02 2.33 -12.15
N GLU A 44 12.32 2.26 -12.47
CA GLU A 44 12.81 2.00 -13.83
C GLU A 44 12.86 0.49 -14.19
N GLY A 45 12.33 -0.39 -13.33
CA GLY A 45 12.28 -1.83 -13.60
C GLY A 45 13.57 -2.60 -13.27
N VAL A 46 14.55 -1.96 -12.63
CA VAL A 46 15.80 -2.62 -12.23
C VAL A 46 15.52 -3.52 -11.03
N GLU A 47 15.83 -4.82 -11.13
CA GLU A 47 15.67 -5.76 -10.02
C GLU A 47 16.62 -5.41 -8.88
N ILE A 48 16.06 -5.11 -7.71
CA ILE A 48 16.79 -4.79 -6.47
C ILE A 48 17.02 -6.08 -5.68
N HIS A 49 15.98 -6.91 -5.54
CA HIS A 49 16.02 -8.15 -4.77
C HIS A 49 14.93 -9.13 -5.19
N ARG A 50 15.23 -10.43 -5.07
CA ARG A 50 14.26 -11.52 -5.20
C ARG A 50 13.86 -12.02 -3.81
N LEU A 51 12.61 -11.82 -3.44
CA LEU A 51 11.96 -12.46 -2.30
C LEU A 51 11.38 -13.82 -2.74
N PRO A 52 11.21 -14.78 -1.82
CA PRO A 52 10.45 -15.99 -2.12
C PRO A 52 9.06 -15.58 -2.59
N SER A 53 8.70 -15.92 -3.82
CA SER A 53 7.34 -15.68 -4.33
C SER A 53 6.34 -16.51 -3.53
N LEU A 54 5.05 -16.13 -3.55
CA LEU A 54 3.96 -16.90 -2.94
C LEU A 54 4.02 -18.40 -3.27
N HIS A 55 4.43 -18.74 -4.49
CA HIS A 55 4.55 -20.13 -4.96
C HIS A 55 5.69 -20.92 -4.30
N HIS A 56 6.71 -20.25 -3.76
CA HIS A 56 7.83 -20.89 -3.06
C HIS A 56 7.57 -21.08 -1.55
N ILE A 57 6.46 -20.55 -1.03
CA ILE A 57 6.11 -20.64 0.39
C ILE A 57 5.40 -21.98 0.63
N ARG A 58 6.07 -22.86 1.37
CA ARG A 58 5.58 -24.21 1.70
C ARG A 58 4.60 -24.23 2.86
N ASP A 59 4.67 -23.26 3.76
CA ASP A 59 3.77 -23.16 4.91
C ASP A 59 2.40 -22.63 4.44
N PRO A 60 1.31 -23.43 4.54
CA PRO A 60 -0.01 -23.02 4.08
C PRO A 60 -0.58 -21.83 4.86
N SER A 61 -0.22 -21.68 6.14
CA SER A 61 -0.69 -20.59 7.00
C SER A 61 -0.05 -19.26 6.59
N VAL A 62 1.26 -19.27 6.34
CA VAL A 62 2.01 -18.10 5.85
C VAL A 62 1.53 -17.71 4.46
N ARG A 63 1.32 -18.69 3.58
CA ARG A 63 0.78 -18.45 2.23
C ARG A 63 -0.61 -17.82 2.28
N SER A 64 -1.53 -18.39 3.06
CA SER A 64 -2.90 -17.86 3.19
C SER A 64 -2.92 -16.42 3.73
N ALA A 65 -2.03 -16.10 4.67
CA ALA A 65 -1.94 -14.76 5.21
C ALA A 65 -1.34 -13.75 4.22
N LEU A 66 -0.37 -14.14 3.40
CA LEU A 66 0.14 -13.30 2.33
C LEU A 66 -0.90 -13.09 1.22
N GLU A 67 -1.66 -14.12 0.85
CA GLU A 67 -2.80 -14.00 -0.07
C GLU A 67 -3.90 -13.08 0.50
N ALA A 68 -4.16 -13.12 1.81
CA ALA A 68 -5.02 -12.15 2.48
C ALA A 68 -4.45 -10.73 2.41
N THR A 69 -3.15 -10.56 2.64
CA THR A 69 -2.48 -9.26 2.56
C THR A 69 -2.58 -8.66 1.15
N VAL A 70 -2.33 -9.46 0.11
CA VAL A 70 -2.49 -9.03 -1.29
C VAL A 70 -3.92 -8.60 -1.57
N ARG A 71 -4.93 -9.35 -1.09
CA ARG A 71 -6.34 -8.98 -1.23
C ARG A 71 -6.67 -7.64 -0.56
N GLU A 72 -6.16 -7.39 0.64
CA GLU A 72 -6.37 -6.11 1.34
C GLU A 72 -5.66 -4.94 0.64
N LEU A 73 -4.44 -5.15 0.10
CA LEU A 73 -3.76 -4.13 -0.71
C LEU A 73 -4.57 -3.78 -1.95
N ASP A 74 -5.14 -4.80 -2.58
CA ASP A 74 -5.99 -4.64 -3.76
C ASP A 74 -7.28 -3.88 -3.42
N HIS A 75 -7.85 -4.14 -2.23
CA HIS A 75 -9.00 -3.41 -1.70
C HIS A 75 -8.64 -1.94 -1.42
N LEU A 76 -7.49 -1.67 -0.78
CA LEU A 76 -6.97 -0.32 -0.54
C LEU A 76 -6.81 0.46 -1.86
N ARG A 77 -6.20 -0.17 -2.87
CA ARG A 77 -6.05 0.38 -4.21
C ARG A 77 -7.39 0.72 -4.87
N ARG A 78 -8.35 -0.20 -4.82
CA ARG A 78 -9.69 0.03 -5.38
C ARG A 78 -10.39 1.17 -4.66
N ARG A 79 -10.30 1.23 -3.32
CA ARG A 79 -10.93 2.28 -2.54
C ARG A 79 -10.38 3.66 -2.88
N TYR A 80 -9.06 3.79 -3.00
CA TYR A 80 -8.42 5.02 -3.48
C TYR A 80 -8.98 5.48 -4.83
N LYS A 81 -9.07 4.57 -5.82
CA LYS A 81 -9.62 4.88 -7.15
C LYS A 81 -11.10 5.31 -7.10
N THR A 82 -11.91 4.68 -6.24
CA THR A 82 -13.30 5.10 -6.02
C THR A 82 -13.41 6.48 -5.38
N LEU A 83 -12.56 6.79 -4.40
CA LEU A 83 -12.56 8.11 -3.75
C LEU A 83 -12.12 9.22 -4.70
N LEU A 84 -11.20 8.93 -5.63
CA LEU A 84 -10.88 9.82 -6.75
C LEU A 84 -12.07 10.01 -7.69
N SER A 85 -12.73 8.93 -8.14
CA SER A 85 -13.83 9.03 -9.10
C SER A 85 -15.06 9.74 -8.54
N THR A 86 -15.26 9.68 -7.22
CA THR A 86 -16.36 10.36 -6.51
C THR A 86 -16.01 11.79 -6.11
N GLY A 87 -14.76 12.24 -6.31
CA GLY A 87 -14.28 13.57 -5.91
C GLY A 87 -14.05 13.74 -4.41
N ALA A 88 -14.20 12.68 -3.61
CA ALA A 88 -13.91 12.67 -2.18
C ALA A 88 -12.40 12.82 -1.90
N ILE A 89 -11.57 12.41 -2.86
CA ILE A 89 -10.17 12.81 -3.05
C ILE A 89 -10.11 13.54 -4.39
N ARG A 90 -9.49 14.71 -4.44
CA ARG A 90 -9.36 15.48 -5.68
C ARG A 90 -8.07 16.29 -5.71
N PRO A 91 -7.50 16.58 -6.89
CA PRO A 91 -6.37 17.50 -7.00
C PRO A 91 -6.71 18.87 -6.39
N CYS A 92 -5.67 19.58 -5.96
CA CYS A 92 -5.78 20.97 -5.56
C CYS A 92 -6.43 21.80 -6.67
N GLY A 93 -7.38 22.67 -6.31
CA GLY A 93 -8.08 23.55 -7.25
C GLY A 93 -7.27 24.73 -7.77
N CYS A 94 -5.95 24.75 -7.56
CA CYS A 94 -5.08 25.87 -7.95
C CYS A 94 -4.85 26.00 -9.47
N GLY A 95 -5.31 25.02 -10.27
CA GLY A 95 -5.18 25.05 -11.73
C GLY A 95 -3.81 24.63 -12.26
N ASP A 96 -2.84 24.36 -11.39
CA ASP A 96 -1.54 23.82 -11.76
C ASP A 96 -1.61 22.28 -11.87
N PRO A 97 -1.44 21.70 -13.08
CA PRO A 97 -1.44 20.25 -13.27
C PRO A 97 -0.25 19.54 -12.63
N SER A 98 0.81 20.27 -12.25
CA SER A 98 1.97 19.74 -11.54
C SER A 98 1.85 19.82 -10.01
N CYS A 99 0.76 20.40 -9.49
CA CYS A 99 0.52 20.53 -8.07
C CYS A 99 0.39 19.13 -7.43
N PRO A 100 1.29 18.72 -6.52
CA PRO A 100 1.21 17.42 -5.86
C PRO A 100 0.17 17.37 -4.76
N THR A 101 -0.46 18.51 -4.43
CA THR A 101 -1.40 18.65 -3.32
C THR A 101 -2.77 18.10 -3.71
N PHE A 102 -3.36 17.31 -2.82
CA PHE A 102 -4.71 16.81 -2.95
C PHE A 102 -5.57 17.30 -1.80
N MET A 103 -6.82 17.57 -2.12
CA MET A 103 -7.87 17.86 -1.16
C MET A 103 -8.64 16.57 -0.90
N LEU A 104 -8.89 16.26 0.36
CA LEU A 104 -9.69 15.11 0.75
C LEU A 104 -10.61 15.45 1.92
N THR A 105 -11.72 14.73 2.02
CA THR A 105 -12.59 14.84 3.19
C THR A 105 -12.02 14.03 4.36
N ASP A 106 -12.34 14.43 5.60
CA ASP A 106 -11.97 13.64 6.78
C ASP A 106 -12.51 12.20 6.73
N ALA A 107 -13.69 12.02 6.13
CA ALA A 107 -14.28 10.70 5.93
C ALA A 107 -13.42 9.85 4.99
N ALA A 108 -12.97 10.41 3.87
CA ALA A 108 -12.07 9.73 2.94
C ALA A 108 -10.74 9.37 3.60
N ALA A 109 -10.18 10.27 4.42
CA ALA A 109 -8.94 10.02 5.12
C ALA A 109 -9.04 8.84 6.10
N ARG A 110 -10.04 8.89 7.00
CA ARG A 110 -10.30 7.81 7.95
C ARG A 110 -10.55 6.48 7.27
N GLU A 111 -11.23 6.50 6.13
CA GLU A 111 -11.50 5.28 5.37
C GLU A 111 -10.24 4.67 4.75
N MET A 112 -9.35 5.50 4.21
CA MET A 112 -8.07 5.06 3.69
C MET A 112 -7.17 4.52 4.81
N ASP A 113 -7.13 5.17 5.97
CA ASP A 113 -6.39 4.67 7.14
C ASP A 113 -6.96 3.33 7.64
N ARG A 114 -8.28 3.18 7.71
CA ARG A 114 -8.91 1.88 8.05
C ARG A 114 -8.56 0.78 7.06
N ALA A 115 -8.52 1.09 5.76
CA ALA A 115 -8.13 0.13 4.74
C ALA A 115 -6.65 -0.25 4.86
N ARG A 116 -5.79 0.72 5.19
CA ARG A 116 -4.36 0.50 5.47
C ARG A 116 -4.15 -0.36 6.72
N ASP A 117 -4.91 -0.13 7.79
CA ASP A 117 -4.83 -0.95 9.00
C ASP A 117 -5.20 -2.41 8.76
N ARG A 118 -6.16 -2.68 7.87
CA ARG A 118 -6.49 -4.06 7.47
C ARG A 118 -5.32 -4.73 6.77
N VAL A 119 -4.63 -4.01 5.88
CA VAL A 119 -3.40 -4.50 5.22
C VAL A 119 -2.34 -4.86 6.26
N LEU A 120 -2.01 -3.92 7.16
CA LEU A 120 -0.97 -4.12 8.17
C LEU A 120 -1.33 -5.26 9.12
N THR A 121 -2.59 -5.36 9.53
CA THR A 121 -3.09 -6.44 10.38
C THR A 121 -2.99 -7.80 9.69
N ALA A 122 -3.38 -7.89 8.41
CA ALA A 122 -3.26 -9.12 7.64
C ALA A 122 -1.80 -9.58 7.52
N PHE A 123 -0.87 -8.64 7.33
CA PHE A 123 0.55 -8.95 7.19
C PHE A 123 1.25 -9.31 8.51
N ARG A 124 0.83 -8.74 9.65
CA ARG A 124 1.40 -9.05 10.98
C ARG A 124 1.06 -10.46 11.46
N LYS A 125 -0.08 -11.03 11.08
CA LYS A 125 -0.50 -12.38 11.51
C LYS A 125 0.58 -13.46 11.33
N PRO A 126 1.21 -13.61 10.14
CA PRO A 126 2.29 -14.57 9.90
C PRO A 126 3.68 -14.07 10.28
N TYR A 127 3.84 -12.77 10.57
CA TYR A 127 5.12 -12.15 10.95
C TYR A 127 4.96 -11.35 12.25
N PRO A 128 4.85 -12.00 13.42
CA PRO A 128 4.62 -11.30 14.69
C PRO A 128 5.74 -10.32 15.06
N SER A 129 6.96 -10.54 14.56
CA SER A 129 8.10 -9.64 14.72
C SER A 129 8.07 -8.42 13.78
N PHE A 130 7.05 -8.28 12.93
CA PHE A 130 6.87 -7.13 12.06
C PHE A 130 6.14 -5.99 12.78
N SER A 131 6.90 -4.98 13.23
CA SER A 131 6.37 -3.78 13.87
C SER A 131 6.45 -2.57 12.92
N VAL A 132 5.33 -2.20 12.31
CA VAL A 132 5.14 -0.89 11.66
C VAL A 132 3.87 -0.29 12.22
N THR A 133 3.99 0.65 13.15
CA THR A 133 2.84 1.40 13.70
C THR A 133 2.60 2.62 12.82
N LEU A 134 1.34 2.95 12.53
CA LEU A 134 1.01 4.26 11.96
C LEU A 134 1.29 5.28 13.07
N GLU A 135 2.17 6.24 12.80
CA GLU A 135 2.50 7.32 13.75
C GLU A 135 1.40 8.38 13.79
#